data_AF-A0A3M6WUB2-F1
#
_entry.id   AF-A0A3M6WUB2-F1
#
_cell.length_a   1.000
_cell.length_b   1.000
_cell.length_c   1.000
_cell.angle_alpha   90.00
_cell.angle_beta   90.00
_cell.angle_gamma   90.00
#
_symmetry.space_group_name_H-M   'P 1'
#
loop_
_entity.id
_entity.type
_entity.pdbx_description
1 polymer ?
#
loop_
_entity_poly.entity_id
_entity_poly.type
_entity_poly.pdbx_seq_one_letter_code
_entity_poly.pdbx_strand_id
1 'polypeptide(L)'
;MSGERVFRELGRSLARQRNGRVLHTSYTANGVRPQHENLISRAGAVIIVTADANRNLYQNGFTKHVSMICNMQYTSGGEKREKPVIVIAVSSPYDFAMDQSIGTYICTYDFTETALTSLVKVLYGDLTPAGALPGSISQSQKLSQSKQHWLVEAFNEERDSHALDVLIKATADGHTPGFKSELSSASSNSFLLRNPDILEAHFVVRNSSTQAVYGFCSTYFFKATGTGVIGAIFVDPSRRKLSIGHSLHNRAIRTLLQRDGIKRFQLGSRLPSIYLGIPTSHGGERKRLRSWFANLGWNTALSRSVCSMVARNLSTWTPPPGMAKSLQSAGADFDLVYGWDYATPVLDHIKTNNRQGLAEVYKMALADPSACGIIRAKRPQDGSLVGTVCLYNMHSQLAEFVPGMKAIGELAGGISSPVISPAVAEYSTLLQGLILLGIRQIKKQGCNACILDYMDGDGNFDGFSAMGFDVAHAFEEVSCDAATWTMVPPS
;
A
#
# COMPACT_ATOMS: atom_id res chain seq x y z
N MET A 1 -24.53 -44.51 13.00
CA MET A 1 -23.30 -45.16 12.50
C MET A 1 -22.87 -44.56 11.16
N SER A 2 -22.23 -43.38 11.18
CA SER A 2 -21.81 -42.64 9.96
C SER A 2 -20.34 -42.19 10.02
N GLY A 3 -19.84 -41.81 11.20
CA GLY A 3 -18.47 -41.28 11.37
C GLY A 3 -17.32 -42.27 11.12
N GLU A 4 -17.50 -43.57 11.38
CA GLU A 4 -16.41 -44.56 11.19
C GLU A 4 -15.98 -44.69 9.71
N ARG A 5 -16.92 -44.48 8.78
CA ARG A 5 -16.64 -44.56 7.33
C ARG A 5 -15.63 -43.50 6.90
N VAL A 6 -15.72 -42.30 7.48
CA VAL A 6 -14.84 -41.15 7.18
C VAL A 6 -13.40 -41.47 7.58
N PHE A 7 -13.19 -41.94 8.82
CA PHE A 7 -11.84 -42.28 9.32
C PHE A 7 -11.26 -43.55 8.66
N ARG A 8 -12.12 -44.47 8.22
CA ARG A 8 -11.69 -45.61 7.42
C ARG A 8 -11.14 -45.18 6.05
N GLU A 9 -11.76 -44.18 5.41
CA GLU A 9 -11.24 -43.63 4.16
C GLU A 9 -9.94 -42.85 4.37
N LEU A 10 -9.80 -42.11 5.49
CA LEU A 10 -8.51 -41.52 5.89
C LEU A 10 -7.42 -42.60 5.99
N GLY A 11 -7.70 -43.73 6.63
CA GLY A 11 -6.76 -44.86 6.72
C GLY A 11 -6.36 -45.42 5.35
N ARG A 12 -7.29 -45.49 4.40
CA ARG A 12 -7.02 -45.90 3.01
C ARG A 12 -6.16 -44.88 2.27
N SER A 13 -6.46 -43.58 2.40
CA SER A 13 -5.68 -42.50 1.80
C SER A 13 -4.24 -42.47 2.33
N LEU A 14 -4.05 -42.70 3.64
CA LEU A 14 -2.72 -42.85 4.25
C LEU A 14 -1.95 -44.05 3.67
N ALA A 15 -2.63 -45.18 3.44
CA ALA A 15 -2.01 -46.38 2.87
C ALA A 15 -1.61 -46.18 1.39
N ARG A 16 -2.48 -45.52 0.61
CA ARG A 16 -2.25 -45.20 -0.81
C ARG A 16 -1.03 -44.28 -1.00
N GLN A 17 -0.90 -43.22 -0.19
CA GLN A 17 0.15 -42.22 -0.38
C GLN A 17 1.57 -42.77 -0.11
N ARG A 18 1.71 -43.72 0.84
CA ARG A 18 3.03 -44.24 1.27
C ARG A 18 3.43 -45.57 0.61
N ASN A 19 2.53 -46.22 -0.14
CA ASN A 19 2.66 -47.65 -0.49
C ASN A 19 3.02 -48.52 0.74
N GLY A 20 2.43 -48.20 1.89
CA GLY A 20 2.80 -48.78 3.20
C GLY A 20 1.63 -49.50 3.89
N ARG A 21 1.95 -50.35 4.87
CA ARG A 21 0.95 -51.10 5.63
C ARG A 21 0.37 -50.24 6.75
N VAL A 22 -0.90 -49.84 6.62
CA VAL A 22 -1.65 -49.10 7.66
C VAL A 22 -2.57 -50.06 8.38
N LEU A 23 -2.51 -50.07 9.72
CA LEU A 23 -3.44 -50.78 10.59
C LEU A 23 -4.34 -49.74 11.26
N HIS A 24 -5.65 -49.87 11.06
CA HIS A 24 -6.64 -48.91 11.56
C HIS A 24 -7.58 -49.63 12.54
N THR A 25 -7.81 -49.02 13.70
CA THR A 25 -8.77 -49.50 14.70
C THR A 25 -9.44 -48.32 15.37
N SER A 26 -10.68 -48.52 15.82
CA SER A 26 -11.43 -47.55 16.59
C SER A 26 -11.26 -47.82 18.09
N TYR A 27 -11.27 -46.76 18.89
CA TYR A 27 -11.25 -46.86 20.35
C TYR A 27 -12.54 -46.28 20.94
N THR A 28 -12.87 -46.66 22.18
CA THR A 28 -14.08 -46.23 22.88
C THR A 28 -13.76 -45.81 24.30
N ALA A 29 -14.78 -45.44 25.08
CA ALA A 29 -14.64 -45.11 26.49
C ALA A 29 -14.04 -46.22 27.37
N ASN A 30 -13.93 -47.46 26.84
CA ASN A 30 -13.27 -48.58 27.52
C ASN A 30 -11.73 -48.49 27.50
N GLY A 31 -11.16 -47.40 26.97
CA GLY A 31 -9.73 -47.11 27.03
C GLY A 31 -8.86 -48.02 26.16
N VAL A 32 -7.58 -48.14 26.54
CA VAL A 32 -6.60 -48.99 25.88
C VAL A 32 -6.92 -50.46 26.19
N ARG A 33 -6.96 -51.30 25.17
CA ARG A 33 -7.29 -52.73 25.25
C ARG A 33 -6.09 -53.55 24.77
N PRO A 34 -5.99 -54.85 25.08
CA PRO A 34 -4.87 -55.69 24.62
C PRO A 34 -4.64 -55.68 23.10
N GLN A 35 -5.72 -55.53 22.31
CA GLN A 35 -5.61 -55.36 20.86
C GLN A 35 -4.91 -54.06 20.47
N HIS A 36 -5.19 -52.95 21.16
CA HIS A 36 -4.53 -51.67 20.95
C HIS A 36 -3.03 -51.78 21.29
N GLU A 37 -2.69 -52.41 22.42
CA GLU A 37 -1.29 -52.61 22.83
C GLU A 37 -0.51 -53.45 21.82
N ASN A 38 -1.10 -54.53 21.30
CA ASN A 38 -0.50 -55.35 20.25
C ASN A 38 -0.24 -54.56 18.96
N LEU A 39 -1.19 -53.71 18.56
CA LEU A 39 -1.02 -52.84 17.39
C LEU A 39 0.08 -51.81 17.62
N ILE A 40 0.11 -51.17 18.80
CA ILE A 40 1.12 -50.18 19.18
C ILE A 40 2.52 -50.81 19.23
N SER A 41 2.64 -52.04 19.76
CA SER A 41 3.93 -52.73 19.85
C SER A 41 4.53 -53.04 18.47
N ARG A 42 3.68 -53.31 17.47
CA ARG A 42 4.08 -53.61 16.09
C ARG A 42 4.21 -52.38 15.18
N ALA A 43 3.59 -51.27 15.55
CA ALA A 43 3.60 -50.04 14.75
C ALA A 43 4.96 -49.35 14.75
N GLY A 44 5.37 -48.80 13.61
CA GLY A 44 6.55 -47.93 13.49
C GLY A 44 6.27 -46.47 13.89
N ALA A 45 5.01 -46.05 13.81
CA ALA A 45 4.51 -44.76 14.26
C ALA A 45 3.01 -44.89 14.55
N VAL A 46 2.47 -44.07 15.45
CA VAL A 46 1.06 -44.09 15.84
C VAL A 46 0.41 -42.76 15.51
N ILE A 47 -0.74 -42.80 14.84
CA ILE A 47 -1.57 -41.62 14.56
C ILE A 47 -2.87 -41.78 15.34
N ILE A 48 -3.17 -40.81 16.19
CA ILE A 48 -4.38 -40.80 17.03
C ILE A 48 -5.27 -39.68 16.52
N VAL A 49 -6.51 -40.01 16.16
CA VAL A 49 -7.49 -39.04 15.69
C VAL A 49 -8.52 -38.80 16.78
N THR A 50 -8.75 -37.53 17.12
CA THR A 50 -9.71 -37.11 18.13
C THR A 50 -10.75 -36.16 17.53
N ALA A 51 -11.97 -36.23 18.03
CA ALA A 51 -13.07 -35.37 17.64
C ALA A 51 -13.74 -34.82 18.90
N ASP A 52 -13.43 -33.57 19.22
CA ASP A 52 -13.98 -32.84 20.37
C ASP A 52 -13.69 -33.57 21.69
N ALA A 53 -12.40 -33.77 21.97
CA ALA A 53 -11.90 -34.47 23.15
C ALA A 53 -12.26 -33.76 24.47
N ASN A 54 -12.48 -32.43 24.42
CA ASN A 54 -12.96 -31.67 25.57
C ASN A 54 -14.36 -32.09 26.01
N ARG A 55 -15.27 -32.40 25.06
CA ARG A 55 -16.59 -32.98 25.38
C ARG A 55 -16.53 -34.49 25.61
N ASN A 56 -15.55 -35.16 25.02
CA ASN A 56 -15.39 -36.61 25.06
C ASN A 56 -14.11 -37.00 25.82
N LEU A 57 -14.10 -36.79 27.14
CA LEU A 57 -12.91 -36.91 27.99
C LEU A 57 -12.20 -38.28 27.92
N TYR A 58 -12.88 -39.35 27.53
CA TYR A 58 -12.23 -40.64 27.31
C TYR A 58 -11.15 -40.60 26.21
N GLN A 59 -11.28 -39.70 25.22
CA GLN A 59 -10.28 -39.51 24.18
C GLN A 59 -8.99 -38.90 24.75
N ASN A 60 -9.08 -38.04 25.77
CA ASN A 60 -7.92 -37.55 26.53
C ASN A 60 -7.18 -38.68 27.24
N GLY A 61 -7.94 -39.52 27.98
CA GLY A 61 -7.36 -40.66 28.70
C GLY A 61 -6.69 -41.66 27.74
N PHE A 62 -7.35 -41.99 26.64
CA PHE A 62 -6.80 -42.89 25.62
C PHE A 62 -5.52 -42.31 25.00
N THR A 63 -5.55 -41.06 24.56
CA THR A 63 -4.42 -40.40 23.87
C THR A 63 -3.18 -40.32 24.77
N LYS A 64 -3.35 -39.92 26.03
CA LYS A 64 -2.25 -39.84 27.01
C LYS A 64 -1.66 -41.21 27.32
N HIS A 65 -2.52 -42.22 27.49
CA HIS A 65 -2.06 -43.57 27.75
C HIS A 65 -1.25 -44.12 26.55
N VAL A 66 -1.72 -43.93 25.33
CA VAL A 66 -0.98 -44.35 24.13
C VAL A 66 0.34 -43.58 23.98
N SER A 67 0.34 -42.26 24.22
CA SER A 67 1.58 -41.44 24.23
C SER A 67 2.61 -41.98 25.24
N MET A 68 2.15 -42.30 26.46
CA MET A 68 2.98 -42.90 27.51
C MET A 68 3.57 -44.26 27.07
N ILE A 69 2.75 -45.17 26.52
CA ILE A 69 3.22 -46.47 26.02
C ILE A 69 4.26 -46.30 24.91
N CYS A 70 4.11 -45.29 24.04
CA CYS A 70 5.05 -45.04 22.95
C CYS A 70 6.36 -44.40 23.43
N ASN A 71 6.32 -43.62 24.52
CA ASN A 71 7.48 -43.01 25.14
C ASN A 71 8.25 -43.99 26.06
N MET A 72 7.60 -45.00 26.63
CA MET A 72 8.19 -45.93 27.61
C MET A 72 8.64 -47.28 27.02
N GLN A 73 8.90 -47.36 25.71
CA GLN A 73 9.40 -48.60 25.10
C GLN A 73 10.91 -48.76 25.22
N TYR A 74 11.34 -49.99 25.45
CA TYR A 74 12.76 -50.37 25.55
C TYR A 74 13.10 -51.45 24.52
N THR A 75 14.32 -51.42 24.01
CA THR A 75 14.87 -52.51 23.21
C THR A 75 15.24 -53.70 24.09
N SER A 76 15.47 -54.87 23.51
CA SER A 76 15.94 -56.06 24.24
C SER A 76 17.29 -55.83 24.95
N GLY A 77 18.06 -54.81 24.55
CA GLY A 77 19.30 -54.38 25.20
C GLY A 77 19.13 -53.31 26.29
N GLY A 78 17.90 -52.95 26.67
CA GLY A 78 17.61 -52.00 27.75
C GLY A 78 17.67 -50.52 27.33
N GLU A 79 17.86 -50.21 26.05
CA GLU A 79 17.86 -48.83 25.57
C GLU A 79 16.44 -48.32 25.33
N LYS A 80 16.17 -47.09 25.76
CA LYS A 80 14.88 -46.43 25.53
C LYS A 80 14.69 -46.14 24.04
N ARG A 81 13.60 -46.63 23.45
CA ARG A 81 13.20 -46.40 22.07
C ARG A 81 11.82 -45.74 22.03
N GLU A 82 11.81 -44.44 21.79
CA GLU A 82 10.58 -43.68 21.61
C GLU A 82 9.96 -43.96 20.24
N LYS A 83 8.65 -44.24 20.21
CA LYS A 83 7.88 -44.34 18.97
C LYS A 83 7.21 -43.01 18.64
N PRO A 84 7.30 -42.51 17.40
CA PRO A 84 6.61 -41.30 16.99
C PRO A 84 5.09 -41.41 17.18
N VAL A 85 4.51 -40.43 17.88
CA VAL A 85 3.06 -40.28 18.04
C VAL A 85 2.62 -38.95 17.45
N ILE A 86 1.58 -38.98 16.62
CA ILE A 86 0.94 -37.80 16.03
C ILE A 86 -0.51 -37.77 16.49
N VAL A 87 -0.93 -36.67 17.10
CA VAL A 87 -2.32 -36.46 17.51
C VAL A 87 -2.99 -35.48 16.54
N ILE A 88 -4.16 -35.85 16.04
CA ILE A 88 -4.92 -35.10 15.04
C ILE A 88 -6.30 -34.79 15.60
N ALA A 89 -6.56 -33.52 15.88
CA ALA A 89 -7.88 -33.05 16.28
C ALA A 89 -8.68 -32.61 15.06
N VAL A 90 -9.76 -33.32 14.75
CA VAL A 90 -10.59 -33.07 13.56
C VAL A 90 -11.79 -32.18 13.81
N SER A 91 -11.85 -31.51 14.97
CA SER A 91 -12.95 -30.60 15.30
C SER A 91 -12.43 -29.40 16.07
N SER A 92 -12.09 -29.57 17.34
CA SER A 92 -11.61 -28.47 18.17
C SER A 92 -10.08 -28.36 18.08
N PRO A 93 -9.53 -27.18 17.78
CA PRO A 93 -8.08 -26.96 17.80
C PRO A 93 -7.48 -27.03 19.20
N TYR A 94 -8.30 -27.00 20.25
CA TYR A 94 -7.83 -26.94 21.64
C TYR A 94 -7.85 -28.29 22.37
N ASP A 95 -8.15 -29.40 21.67
CA ASP A 95 -8.22 -30.72 22.30
C ASP A 95 -6.91 -31.08 23.02
N PHE A 96 -5.76 -30.84 22.37
CA PHE A 96 -4.43 -31.09 22.96
C PHE A 96 -3.43 -29.95 22.72
N ALA A 97 -3.85 -28.81 22.20
CA ALA A 97 -2.94 -27.71 21.83
C ALA A 97 -2.04 -27.22 22.98
N MET A 98 -2.52 -27.31 24.23
CA MET A 98 -1.78 -26.88 25.42
C MET A 98 -1.17 -28.04 26.21
N ASP A 99 -1.30 -29.27 25.71
CA ASP A 99 -0.84 -30.47 26.41
C ASP A 99 0.62 -30.80 26.05
N GLN A 100 1.53 -30.49 26.97
CA GLN A 100 2.97 -30.69 26.78
C GLN A 100 3.38 -32.17 26.66
N SER A 101 2.49 -33.12 27.01
CA SER A 101 2.76 -34.55 26.85
C SER A 101 2.62 -35.04 25.39
N ILE A 102 2.14 -34.18 24.49
CA ILE A 102 1.94 -34.49 23.07
C ILE A 102 2.97 -33.73 22.25
N GLY A 103 3.87 -34.47 21.59
CA GLY A 103 4.94 -33.88 20.77
C GLY A 103 4.45 -33.30 19.46
N THR A 104 3.83 -34.12 18.61
CA THR A 104 3.32 -33.69 17.29
C THR A 104 1.80 -33.60 17.32
N TYR A 105 1.27 -32.38 17.17
CA TYR A 105 -0.16 -32.10 17.18
C TYR A 105 -0.59 -31.36 15.91
N ILE A 106 -1.68 -31.80 15.29
CA ILE A 106 -2.27 -31.20 14.08
C ILE A 106 -3.76 -31.01 14.30
N CYS A 107 -4.32 -29.91 13.81
CA CYS A 107 -5.77 -29.71 13.77
C CYS A 107 -6.24 -29.47 12.34
N THR A 108 -7.36 -30.10 11.96
CA THR A 108 -8.00 -29.93 10.65
C THR A 108 -9.29 -29.11 10.70
N TYR A 109 -9.74 -28.67 11.88
CA TYR A 109 -10.97 -27.91 12.16
C TYR A 109 -12.30 -28.62 11.82
N ASP A 110 -12.28 -29.53 10.87
CA ASP A 110 -13.36 -30.44 10.54
C ASP A 110 -12.81 -31.79 10.02
N PHE A 111 -13.71 -32.74 9.78
CA PHE A 111 -13.41 -34.06 9.19
C PHE A 111 -14.02 -34.21 7.79
N THR A 112 -14.13 -33.11 7.04
CA THR A 112 -14.56 -33.16 5.63
C THR A 112 -13.52 -33.89 4.78
N GLU A 113 -13.95 -34.40 3.63
CA GLU A 113 -13.05 -35.10 2.68
C GLU A 113 -11.87 -34.21 2.24
N THR A 114 -12.12 -32.92 2.00
CA THR A 114 -11.09 -31.95 1.63
C THR A 114 -10.07 -31.73 2.75
N ALA A 115 -10.54 -31.60 3.99
CA ALA A 115 -9.66 -31.41 5.15
C ALA A 115 -8.78 -32.65 5.40
N LEU A 116 -9.38 -33.84 5.33
CA LEU A 116 -8.65 -35.10 5.52
C LEU A 116 -7.68 -35.40 4.36
N THR A 117 -8.02 -35.02 3.12
CA THR A 117 -7.10 -35.12 1.98
C THR A 117 -5.91 -34.18 2.15
N SER A 118 -6.16 -32.95 2.62
CA SER A 118 -5.10 -31.97 2.89
C SER A 118 -4.20 -32.42 4.04
N LEU A 119 -4.78 -33.01 5.09
CA LEU A 119 -4.06 -33.61 6.21
C LEU A 119 -3.08 -34.70 5.73
N VAL A 120 -3.50 -35.59 4.84
CA VAL A 120 -2.62 -36.64 4.29
C VAL A 120 -1.42 -35.99 3.59
N LYS A 121 -1.64 -34.97 2.75
CA LYS A 121 -0.56 -34.24 2.08
C LYS A 121 0.39 -33.55 3.07
N VAL A 122 -0.13 -32.99 4.16
CA VAL A 122 0.69 -32.38 5.23
C VAL A 122 1.54 -33.43 5.95
N LEU A 123 0.95 -34.58 6.32
CA LEU A 123 1.66 -35.65 7.02
C LEU A 123 2.82 -36.23 6.21
N TYR A 124 2.71 -36.21 4.88
CA TYR A 124 3.76 -36.68 3.97
C TYR A 124 4.68 -35.58 3.44
N GLY A 125 4.44 -34.31 3.81
CA GLY A 125 5.28 -33.18 3.41
C GLY A 125 5.00 -32.62 2.00
N ASP A 126 3.95 -33.10 1.32
CA ASP A 126 3.51 -32.58 0.02
C ASP A 126 2.88 -31.17 0.14
N LEU A 127 2.39 -30.84 1.34
CA LEU A 127 1.80 -29.54 1.64
C LEU A 127 2.39 -29.00 2.95
N THR A 128 2.83 -27.73 2.97
CA THR A 128 3.28 -27.08 4.20
C THR A 128 2.08 -26.58 5.00
N PRO A 129 1.94 -26.90 6.30
CA PRO A 129 0.83 -26.43 7.12
C PRO A 129 0.93 -24.92 7.35
N ALA A 130 -0.13 -24.19 7.01
CA ALA A 130 -0.20 -22.72 7.14
C ALA A 130 -1.28 -22.22 8.12
N GLY A 131 -2.01 -23.13 8.77
CA GLY A 131 -3.06 -22.78 9.74
C GLY A 131 -2.49 -22.33 11.09
N ALA A 132 -3.24 -21.50 11.81
CA ALA A 132 -2.89 -21.03 13.16
C ALA A 132 -4.05 -21.28 14.12
N LEU A 133 -3.77 -21.67 15.37
CA LEU A 133 -4.81 -21.89 16.37
C LEU A 133 -5.50 -20.55 16.67
N PRO A 134 -6.85 -20.49 16.64
CA PRO A 134 -7.58 -19.28 16.96
C PRO A 134 -7.18 -18.77 18.36
N GLY A 135 -6.98 -17.47 18.53
CA GLY A 135 -6.64 -16.88 19.84
C GLY A 135 -5.24 -17.16 20.39
N SER A 136 -4.39 -17.97 19.72
CA SER A 136 -3.00 -18.15 20.16
C SER A 136 -2.09 -17.02 19.65
N ILE A 137 -1.57 -16.20 20.56
CA ILE A 137 -0.48 -15.26 20.28
C ILE A 137 0.83 -16.01 20.59
N SER A 138 1.38 -16.73 19.60
CA SER A 138 2.59 -17.54 19.80
C SER A 138 3.85 -16.67 19.92
N GLN A 139 4.60 -16.86 21.01
CA GLN A 139 5.88 -16.19 21.31
C GLN A 139 7.11 -16.85 20.65
N SER A 140 6.96 -17.89 19.81
CA SER A 140 8.12 -18.59 19.22
C SER A 140 8.08 -18.53 17.69
N GLN A 141 8.84 -17.59 17.14
CA GLN A 141 9.00 -17.33 15.72
C GLN A 141 9.94 -18.34 15.04
N LYS A 142 9.48 -18.97 13.96
CA LYS A 142 10.19 -18.80 12.69
C LYS A 142 9.37 -17.81 11.88
N LEU A 143 10.01 -16.71 11.48
CA LEU A 143 9.41 -15.53 10.84
C LEU A 143 8.66 -15.88 9.54
N SER A 144 7.47 -16.45 9.63
CA SER A 144 6.36 -16.04 8.78
C SER A 144 5.90 -14.69 9.31
N GLN A 145 5.83 -13.69 8.44
CA GLN A 145 5.51 -12.31 8.78
C GLN A 145 4.33 -12.26 9.75
N SER A 146 4.62 -11.93 11.01
CA SER A 146 3.62 -11.66 12.02
C SER A 146 2.63 -10.64 11.44
N LYS A 147 1.38 -11.06 11.24
CA LYS A 147 0.24 -10.16 11.01
C LYS A 147 -0.06 -9.43 12.32
N GLN A 148 0.92 -8.71 12.87
CA GLN A 148 0.73 -7.82 14.00
C GLN A 148 -0.21 -6.72 13.54
N HIS A 149 -1.44 -6.76 14.02
CA HIS A 149 -2.41 -5.70 13.81
C HIS A 149 -2.09 -4.57 14.78
N TRP A 150 -1.64 -3.44 14.24
CA TRP A 150 -1.40 -2.24 15.03
C TRP A 150 -2.70 -1.48 15.24
N LEU A 151 -2.86 -0.89 16.43
CA LEU A 151 -3.93 0.06 16.66
C LEU A 151 -3.70 1.29 15.79
N VAL A 152 -4.60 1.52 14.86
CA VAL A 152 -4.59 2.68 13.97
C VAL A 152 -5.65 3.66 14.47
N GLU A 153 -5.22 4.88 14.79
CA GLU A 153 -6.07 5.96 15.26
C GLU A 153 -6.26 6.99 14.15
N ALA A 154 -7.37 7.74 14.22
CA ALA A 154 -7.51 8.95 13.42
C ALA A 154 -6.45 9.97 13.84
N PHE A 155 -5.79 10.58 12.87
CA PHE A 155 -4.88 11.70 13.09
C PHE A 155 -5.67 12.87 13.68
N ASN A 156 -5.12 13.48 14.72
CA ASN A 156 -5.63 14.69 15.32
C ASN A 156 -4.53 15.77 15.26
N GLU A 157 -4.86 16.92 14.65
CA GLU A 157 -3.88 17.98 14.38
C GLU A 157 -3.20 18.50 15.66
N GLU A 158 -3.97 18.78 16.71
CA GLU A 158 -3.44 19.30 17.97
C GLU A 158 -2.56 18.28 18.70
N ARG A 159 -2.95 17.00 18.67
CA ARG A 159 -2.27 15.91 19.39
C ARG A 159 -1.03 15.40 18.64
N ASP A 160 -1.13 15.22 17.33
CA ASP A 160 -0.19 14.39 16.56
C ASP A 160 0.77 15.19 15.68
N SER A 161 0.53 16.48 15.40
CA SER A 161 1.32 17.25 14.42
C SER A 161 2.81 17.29 14.73
N HIS A 162 3.18 17.57 15.97
CA HIS A 162 4.60 17.64 16.36
C HIS A 162 5.30 16.28 16.21
N ALA A 163 4.65 15.20 16.66
CA ALA A 163 5.19 13.85 16.54
C ALA A 163 5.25 13.38 15.07
N LEU A 164 4.32 13.84 14.24
CA LEU A 164 4.34 13.62 12.80
C LEU A 164 5.52 14.35 12.13
N ASP A 165 5.81 15.59 12.50
CA ASP A 165 6.99 16.32 11.99
C ASP A 165 8.29 15.59 12.33
N VAL A 166 8.40 15.03 13.55
CA VAL A 166 9.54 14.19 13.95
C VAL A 166 9.64 12.94 13.07
N LEU A 167 8.52 12.25 12.81
CA LEU A 167 8.49 11.08 11.94
C LEU A 167 8.85 11.43 10.48
N ILE A 168 8.36 12.55 9.96
CA ILE A 168 8.67 13.04 8.61
C ILE A 168 10.18 13.23 8.49
N LYS A 169 10.79 13.93 9.45
CA LYS A 169 12.24 14.16 9.50
C LYS A 169 13.01 12.84 9.56
N ALA A 170 12.65 11.93 10.47
CA ALA A 170 13.30 10.62 10.60
C ALA A 170 13.18 9.79 9.31
N THR A 171 12.05 9.89 8.61
CA THR A 171 11.83 9.20 7.34
C THR A 171 12.66 9.82 6.21
N ALA A 172 12.74 11.16 6.16
CA ALA A 172 13.55 11.88 5.18
C ALA A 172 15.04 11.55 5.35
N ASP A 173 15.55 11.56 6.59
CA ASP A 173 16.95 11.28 6.93
C ASP A 173 17.32 9.80 6.77
N GLY A 174 16.35 8.89 6.81
CA GLY A 174 16.56 7.45 6.65
C GLY A 174 16.83 6.98 5.21
N HIS A 175 16.91 7.90 4.24
CA HIS A 175 17.25 7.59 2.84
C HIS A 175 18.76 7.49 2.62
N THR A 176 19.17 6.80 1.54
CA THR A 176 20.58 6.61 1.19
C THR A 176 21.29 7.96 1.03
N PRO A 177 22.47 8.16 1.64
CA PRO A 177 23.25 9.38 1.48
C PRO A 177 23.44 9.74 0.00
N GLY A 178 23.15 11.00 -0.36
CA GLY A 178 23.26 11.51 -1.72
C GLY A 178 21.93 11.64 -2.49
N PHE A 179 20.82 11.14 -1.96
CA PHE A 179 19.49 11.30 -2.56
C PHE A 179 18.56 12.13 -1.67
N LYS A 180 17.84 13.08 -2.28
CA LYS A 180 16.86 13.91 -1.57
C LYS A 180 15.54 13.16 -1.46
N SER A 181 15.02 13.01 -0.25
CA SER A 181 13.69 12.45 -0.01
C SER A 181 12.59 13.43 -0.46
N GLU A 182 11.48 12.90 -0.97
CA GLU A 182 10.25 13.64 -1.26
C GLU A 182 9.71 14.39 -0.02
N LEU A 183 10.03 13.88 1.17
CA LEU A 183 9.61 14.44 2.46
C LEU A 183 10.55 15.51 3.03
N SER A 184 11.69 15.80 2.38
CA SER A 184 12.79 16.61 2.94
C SER A 184 12.43 18.02 3.43
N SER A 185 11.30 18.57 3.01
CA SER A 185 10.78 19.86 3.47
C SER A 185 9.27 19.84 3.75
N ALA A 186 8.70 18.63 3.84
CA ALA A 186 7.32 18.45 4.22
C ALA A 186 7.17 18.70 5.73
N SER A 187 5.97 19.12 6.11
CA SER A 187 5.53 19.19 7.51
C SER A 187 4.17 18.51 7.63
N SER A 188 3.67 18.35 8.86
CA SER A 188 2.30 17.90 9.11
C SER A 188 1.28 18.70 8.29
N ASN A 189 1.43 20.03 8.25
CA ASN A 189 0.57 20.95 7.51
C ASN A 189 0.53 20.69 6.00
N SER A 190 1.63 20.19 5.42
CA SER A 190 1.70 19.86 3.98
C SER A 190 0.71 18.77 3.57
N PHE A 191 0.16 18.02 4.54
CA PHE A 191 -0.86 17.00 4.30
C PHE A 191 -2.29 17.49 4.53
N LEU A 192 -2.49 18.68 5.13
CA LEU A 192 -3.80 19.18 5.55
C LEU A 192 -4.33 20.22 4.56
N LEU A 193 -5.14 19.76 3.59
CA LEU A 193 -5.67 20.61 2.52
C LEU A 193 -6.72 21.61 3.01
N ARG A 194 -7.45 21.27 4.08
CA ARG A 194 -8.50 22.12 4.69
C ARG A 194 -9.50 22.64 3.65
N ASN A 195 -9.82 21.81 2.65
CA ASN A 195 -10.68 22.17 1.53
C ASN A 195 -12.06 21.48 1.69
N PRO A 196 -13.18 22.23 1.69
CA PRO A 196 -14.51 21.65 1.89
C PRO A 196 -14.94 20.68 0.78
N ASP A 197 -14.37 20.79 -0.42
CA ASP A 197 -14.65 19.89 -1.56
C ASP A 197 -13.90 18.56 -1.45
N ILE A 198 -12.95 18.43 -0.51
CA ILE A 198 -12.12 17.26 -0.29
C ILE A 198 -12.35 16.74 1.13
N LEU A 199 -12.78 15.48 1.28
CA LEU A 199 -12.89 14.88 2.61
C LEU A 199 -11.56 14.26 3.01
N GLU A 200 -11.04 14.67 4.16
CA GLU A 200 -9.76 14.22 4.71
C GLU A 200 -10.00 13.23 5.85
N ALA A 201 -9.26 12.13 5.86
CA ALA A 201 -9.25 11.17 6.98
C ALA A 201 -7.87 10.55 7.12
N HIS A 202 -6.97 11.21 7.84
CA HIS A 202 -5.61 10.74 8.01
C HIS A 202 -5.49 9.83 9.23
N PHE A 203 -4.47 8.97 9.23
CA PHE A 203 -4.31 7.93 10.23
C PHE A 203 -2.89 7.86 10.76
N VAL A 204 -2.77 7.53 12.04
CA VAL A 204 -1.50 7.32 12.73
C VAL A 204 -1.48 6.00 13.48
N VAL A 205 -0.28 5.43 13.60
CA VAL A 205 0.04 4.43 14.62
C VAL A 205 0.99 5.10 15.60
N ARG A 206 0.58 5.23 16.85
CA ARG A 206 1.35 5.91 17.89
C ARG A 206 1.58 5.00 19.10
N ASN A 207 2.59 5.34 19.89
CA ASN A 207 2.78 4.76 21.20
C ASN A 207 2.06 5.60 22.26
N SER A 208 1.08 5.01 22.94
CA SER A 208 0.24 5.73 23.90
C SER A 208 0.99 6.32 25.09
N SER A 209 2.15 5.76 25.45
CA SER A 209 2.95 6.21 26.60
C SER A 209 3.92 7.33 26.25
N THR A 210 4.56 7.25 25.09
CA THR A 210 5.60 8.21 24.64
C THR A 210 5.06 9.27 23.69
N GLN A 211 3.83 9.13 23.20
CA GLN A 211 3.24 9.92 22.12
C GLN A 211 4.03 9.91 20.80
N ALA A 212 5.02 9.04 20.65
CA ALA A 212 5.77 8.89 19.41
C ALA A 212 4.87 8.28 18.32
N VAL A 213 4.87 8.87 17.13
CA VAL A 213 4.18 8.35 15.95
C VAL A 213 5.14 7.43 15.19
N TYR A 214 4.75 6.16 15.01
CA TYR A 214 5.54 5.15 14.32
C TYR A 214 5.18 5.00 12.84
N GLY A 215 4.01 5.49 12.44
CA GLY A 215 3.62 5.52 11.03
C GLY A 215 2.44 6.43 10.79
N PHE A 216 2.36 6.96 9.57
CA PHE A 216 1.34 7.90 9.14
C PHE A 216 0.80 7.50 7.76
N CYS A 217 -0.49 7.73 7.54
CA CYS A 217 -1.15 7.55 6.25
C CYS A 217 -2.12 8.71 5.99
N SER A 218 -1.90 9.47 4.93
CA SER A 218 -2.84 10.50 4.48
C SER A 218 -3.83 9.92 3.48
N THR A 219 -5.10 10.30 3.63
CA THR A 219 -6.17 9.93 2.70
C THR A 219 -7.05 11.12 2.37
N TYR A 220 -7.52 11.15 1.13
CA TYR A 220 -8.34 12.22 0.57
C TYR A 220 -9.46 11.61 -0.25
N PHE A 221 -10.65 12.20 -0.21
CA PHE A 221 -11.75 11.85 -1.10
C PHE A 221 -12.20 13.08 -1.87
N PHE A 222 -11.95 13.07 -3.19
CA PHE A 222 -12.28 14.15 -4.10
C PHE A 222 -13.71 13.97 -4.60
N LYS A 223 -14.65 14.74 -4.03
CA LYS A 223 -16.09 14.62 -4.31
C LYS A 223 -16.41 14.77 -5.79
N ALA A 224 -15.77 15.73 -6.47
CA ALA A 224 -16.01 16.03 -7.88
C ALA A 224 -15.75 14.84 -8.81
N THR A 225 -14.71 14.06 -8.53
CA THR A 225 -14.30 12.93 -9.38
C THR A 225 -14.76 11.57 -8.85
N GLY A 226 -15.20 11.49 -7.59
CA GLY A 226 -15.49 10.25 -6.88
C GLY A 226 -14.23 9.41 -6.62
N THR A 227 -13.08 10.06 -6.43
CA THR A 227 -11.77 9.38 -6.30
C THR A 227 -11.30 9.39 -4.85
N GLY A 228 -11.09 8.21 -4.28
CA GLY A 228 -10.42 8.02 -3.00
C GLY A 228 -8.92 7.88 -3.22
N VAL A 229 -8.12 8.60 -2.46
CA VAL A 229 -6.68 8.71 -2.65
C VAL A 229 -5.98 8.32 -1.36
N ILE A 230 -4.94 7.48 -1.46
CA ILE A 230 -3.91 7.39 -0.44
C ILE A 230 -2.76 8.28 -0.89
N GLY A 231 -2.62 9.45 -0.26
CA GLY A 231 -1.65 10.45 -0.70
C GLY A 231 -0.24 10.14 -0.25
N ALA A 232 -0.07 9.63 0.97
CA ALA A 232 1.22 9.20 1.50
C ALA A 232 1.03 8.08 2.50
N ILE A 233 1.98 7.14 2.53
CA ILE A 233 2.10 6.16 3.60
C ILE A 233 3.57 5.93 3.92
N PHE A 234 3.95 6.19 5.16
CA PHE A 234 5.33 6.00 5.61
C PHE A 234 5.37 5.57 7.08
N VAL A 235 6.44 4.84 7.40
CA VAL A 235 6.67 4.21 8.70
C VAL A 235 8.10 4.52 9.11
N ASP A 236 8.27 4.79 10.40
CA ASP A 236 9.56 5.03 11.04
C ASP A 236 10.58 3.98 10.57
N PRO A 237 11.75 4.37 10.04
CA PRO A 237 12.73 3.43 9.53
C PRO A 237 13.13 2.31 10.51
N SER A 238 13.20 2.62 11.82
CA SER A 238 13.54 1.67 12.89
C SER A 238 12.38 0.73 13.27
N ARG A 239 11.15 1.02 12.82
CA ARG A 239 9.93 0.24 13.08
C ARG A 239 9.34 -0.42 11.82
N ARG A 240 10.10 -0.44 10.71
CA ARG A 240 9.70 -1.16 9.49
C ARG A 240 9.69 -2.68 9.71
N LYS A 241 8.98 -3.40 8.83
CA LYS A 241 8.78 -4.87 8.90
C LYS A 241 7.97 -5.36 10.12
N LEU A 242 7.28 -4.46 10.82
CA LEU A 242 6.37 -4.79 11.92
C LEU A 242 4.89 -4.77 11.51
N SER A 243 4.56 -4.72 10.21
CA SER A 243 3.16 -4.66 9.72
C SER A 243 2.39 -3.36 10.06
N ILE A 244 3.08 -2.30 10.51
CA ILE A 244 2.51 -0.95 10.73
C ILE A 244 1.90 -0.40 9.44
N GLY A 245 2.66 -0.39 8.34
CA GLY A 245 2.18 0.10 7.04
C GLY A 245 0.98 -0.69 6.51
N HIS A 246 0.92 -2.00 6.76
CA HIS A 246 -0.23 -2.83 6.36
C HIS A 246 -1.48 -2.45 7.17
N SER A 247 -1.34 -2.25 8.48
CA SER A 247 -2.44 -1.83 9.36
C SER A 247 -2.99 -0.45 8.95
N LEU A 248 -2.09 0.51 8.68
CA LEU A 248 -2.44 1.85 8.18
C LEU A 248 -3.18 1.78 6.84
N HIS A 249 -2.65 1.03 5.87
CA HIS A 249 -3.26 0.87 4.55
C HIS A 249 -4.66 0.24 4.63
N ASN A 250 -4.82 -0.83 5.40
CA ASN A 250 -6.13 -1.49 5.57
C ASN A 250 -7.17 -0.55 6.17
N ARG A 251 -6.78 0.25 7.18
CA ARG A 251 -7.67 1.24 7.79
C ARG A 251 -8.05 2.32 6.78
N ALA A 252 -7.08 2.82 6.02
CA ALA A 252 -7.29 3.81 4.97
C ALA A 252 -8.30 3.33 3.90
N ILE A 253 -8.10 2.14 3.33
CA ILE A 253 -9.00 1.57 2.33
C ILE A 253 -10.41 1.37 2.89
N ARG A 254 -10.54 0.80 4.10
CA ARG A 254 -11.86 0.60 4.74
C ARG A 254 -12.60 1.91 4.95
N THR A 255 -11.92 2.97 5.37
CA THR A 255 -12.56 4.29 5.56
C THR A 255 -12.93 4.95 4.23
N LEU A 256 -12.10 4.83 3.20
CA LEU A 256 -12.42 5.37 1.88
C LEU A 256 -13.57 4.61 1.20
N LEU A 257 -13.68 3.28 1.40
CA LEU A 257 -14.80 2.46 0.91
C LEU A 257 -16.15 2.87 1.52
N GLN A 258 -16.15 3.44 2.72
CA GLN A 258 -17.35 3.95 3.38
C GLN A 258 -17.80 5.33 2.85
N ARG A 259 -17.09 5.92 1.89
CA ARG A 259 -17.45 7.23 1.33
C ARG A 259 -18.51 7.08 0.25
N ASP A 260 -19.60 7.82 0.42
CA ASP A 260 -20.65 7.91 -0.59
C ASP A 260 -20.11 8.49 -1.90
N GLY A 261 -20.40 7.81 -3.01
CA GLY A 261 -19.95 8.23 -4.34
C GLY A 261 -18.51 7.84 -4.71
N ILE A 262 -17.87 6.93 -3.96
CA ILE A 262 -16.59 6.34 -4.35
C ILE A 262 -16.71 5.55 -5.64
N LYS A 263 -15.89 5.91 -6.63
CA LYS A 263 -15.85 5.29 -7.97
C LYS A 263 -14.52 4.57 -8.22
N ARG A 264 -13.43 5.17 -7.75
CA ARG A 264 -12.06 4.66 -7.98
C ARG A 264 -11.14 4.99 -6.81
N PHE A 265 -10.06 4.23 -6.72
CA PHE A 265 -8.96 4.43 -5.79
C PHE A 265 -7.68 4.79 -6.53
N GLN A 266 -6.85 5.63 -5.92
CA GLN A 266 -5.57 6.06 -6.46
C GLN A 266 -4.48 6.07 -5.38
N LEU A 267 -3.27 5.66 -5.77
CA LEU A 267 -2.04 5.90 -5.01
C LEU A 267 -1.38 7.19 -5.50
N GLY A 268 -1.08 8.08 -4.56
CA GLY A 268 -0.51 9.39 -4.84
C GLY A 268 -1.56 10.44 -5.19
N SER A 269 -1.22 11.71 -4.95
CA SER A 269 -2.09 12.85 -5.19
C SER A 269 -1.35 13.94 -5.94
N ARG A 270 -2.09 14.73 -6.73
CA ARG A 270 -1.59 16.01 -7.26
C ARG A 270 -1.69 17.15 -6.26
N LEU A 271 -2.60 17.02 -5.29
CA LEU A 271 -2.84 17.98 -4.23
C LEU A 271 -3.09 17.18 -2.93
N PRO A 272 -2.14 17.14 -1.99
CA PRO A 272 -0.80 17.76 -2.06
C PRO A 272 0.14 17.00 -3.00
N SER A 273 1.06 17.71 -3.66
CA SER A 273 2.08 17.16 -4.56
C SER A 273 3.34 16.75 -3.78
N ILE A 274 3.20 15.69 -2.98
CA ILE A 274 4.30 15.10 -2.19
C ILE A 274 4.72 13.77 -2.81
N TYR A 275 3.76 12.85 -2.89
CA TYR A 275 3.90 11.59 -3.63
C TYR A 275 2.85 11.59 -4.73
N LEU A 276 3.31 11.61 -5.99
CA LEU A 276 2.42 11.49 -7.16
C LEU A 276 2.02 10.04 -7.46
N GLY A 277 2.63 9.08 -6.75
CA GLY A 277 2.44 7.65 -6.91
C GLY A 277 3.49 6.87 -6.12
N ILE A 278 3.80 5.66 -6.55
CA ILE A 278 4.87 4.83 -5.97
C ILE A 278 6.24 5.36 -6.45
N PRO A 279 7.15 5.80 -5.58
CA PRO A 279 8.46 6.30 -6.00
C PRO A 279 9.28 5.30 -6.82
N THR A 280 9.93 5.76 -7.90
CA THR A 280 10.69 4.91 -8.83
C THR A 280 12.19 5.22 -8.91
N SER A 281 12.66 6.31 -8.30
CA SER A 281 14.05 6.81 -8.42
C SER A 281 15.14 5.84 -7.91
N HIS A 282 14.78 4.80 -7.14
CA HIS A 282 15.73 3.83 -6.58
C HIS A 282 15.40 2.41 -7.05
N GLY A 283 16.17 1.85 -7.98
CA GLY A 283 15.86 0.54 -8.61
C GLY A 283 15.59 -0.61 -7.63
N GLY A 284 16.37 -0.73 -6.55
CA GLY A 284 16.17 -1.75 -5.52
C GLY A 284 14.93 -1.52 -4.65
N GLU A 285 14.64 -0.26 -4.30
CA GLU A 285 13.45 0.08 -3.51
C GLU A 285 12.18 0.08 -4.35
N ARG A 286 12.25 0.47 -5.62
CA ARG A 286 11.15 0.42 -6.59
C ARG A 286 10.54 -0.96 -6.65
N LYS A 287 11.37 -2.01 -6.87
CA LYS A 287 10.88 -3.40 -6.92
C LYS A 287 10.20 -3.80 -5.61
N ARG A 288 10.78 -3.42 -4.47
CA ARG A 288 10.26 -3.71 -3.13
C ARG A 288 8.91 -3.02 -2.89
N LEU A 289 8.80 -1.72 -3.17
CA LEU A 289 7.57 -0.94 -2.97
C LEU A 289 6.47 -1.40 -3.92
N ARG A 290 6.80 -1.62 -5.20
CA ARG A 290 5.87 -2.15 -6.19
C ARG A 290 5.32 -3.52 -5.78
N SER A 291 6.17 -4.45 -5.34
CA SER A 291 5.71 -5.73 -4.80
C SER A 291 4.88 -5.56 -3.53
N TRP A 292 5.22 -4.62 -2.65
CA TRP A 292 4.46 -4.38 -1.42
C TRP A 292 3.03 -3.93 -1.74
N PHE A 293 2.85 -2.94 -2.63
CA PHE A 293 1.51 -2.51 -3.05
C PHE A 293 0.76 -3.57 -3.86
N ALA A 294 1.44 -4.32 -4.73
CA ALA A 294 0.84 -5.43 -5.45
C ALA A 294 0.28 -6.51 -4.51
N ASN A 295 1.03 -6.86 -3.46
CA ASN A 295 0.58 -7.80 -2.43
C ASN A 295 -0.60 -7.30 -1.60
N LEU A 296 -0.85 -5.99 -1.59
CA LEU A 296 -2.02 -5.38 -0.95
C LEU A 296 -3.26 -5.35 -1.87
N GLY A 297 -3.13 -5.76 -3.13
CA GLY A 297 -4.23 -5.79 -4.11
C GLY A 297 -4.19 -4.67 -5.16
N TRP A 298 -3.18 -3.79 -5.15
CA TRP A 298 -3.05 -2.77 -6.18
C TRP A 298 -2.55 -3.36 -7.50
N ASN A 299 -3.24 -3.06 -8.60
CA ASN A 299 -2.80 -3.47 -9.92
C ASN A 299 -1.68 -2.56 -10.44
N THR A 300 -0.45 -2.83 -10.00
CA THR A 300 0.73 -2.07 -10.44
C THR A 300 1.06 -2.28 -11.92
N ALA A 301 0.55 -3.33 -12.58
CA ALA A 301 0.83 -3.60 -14.00
C ALA A 301 0.29 -2.49 -14.94
N LEU A 302 -0.77 -1.80 -14.53
CA LEU A 302 -1.38 -0.69 -15.29
C LEU A 302 -0.94 0.69 -14.77
N SER A 303 0.20 0.77 -14.07
CA SER A 303 0.73 2.03 -13.55
C SER A 303 1.10 3.02 -14.66
N ARG A 304 0.85 4.31 -14.44
CA ARG A 304 1.28 5.40 -15.31
C ARG A 304 2.52 6.07 -14.74
N SER A 305 3.52 6.34 -15.58
CA SER A 305 4.69 7.12 -15.15
C SER A 305 4.28 8.58 -14.99
N VAL A 306 4.68 9.18 -13.88
CA VAL A 306 4.54 10.62 -13.61
C VAL A 306 5.79 11.11 -12.89
N CYS A 307 6.12 12.39 -13.04
CA CYS A 307 7.27 12.96 -12.38
C CYS A 307 7.06 14.42 -12.00
N SER A 308 7.93 14.92 -11.12
CA SER A 308 8.19 16.34 -10.95
C SER A 308 9.54 16.68 -11.55
N MET A 309 9.70 17.91 -12.04
CA MET A 309 10.94 18.38 -12.68
C MET A 309 11.37 19.71 -12.08
N VAL A 310 12.66 20.01 -12.15
CA VAL A 310 13.23 21.28 -11.67
C VAL A 310 14.16 21.87 -12.72
N ALA A 311 13.98 23.15 -13.01
CA ALA A 311 14.94 23.96 -13.75
C ALA A 311 15.65 24.90 -12.78
N ARG A 312 16.98 24.97 -12.88
CA ARG A 312 17.85 25.80 -12.02
C ARG A 312 18.56 26.87 -12.84
N ASN A 313 19.23 27.79 -12.14
CA ASN A 313 20.05 28.85 -12.75
C ASN A 313 19.24 29.74 -13.72
N LEU A 314 18.00 30.06 -13.34
CA LEU A 314 17.13 30.88 -14.18
C LEU A 314 17.69 32.30 -14.40
N SER A 315 18.52 32.81 -13.50
CA SER A 315 19.23 34.08 -13.66
C SER A 315 20.00 34.13 -14.99
N THR A 316 20.76 33.08 -15.32
CA THR A 316 21.55 32.94 -16.55
C THR A 316 20.79 32.26 -17.69
N TRP A 317 19.65 31.64 -17.40
CA TRP A 317 18.87 30.90 -18.39
C TRP A 317 18.35 31.78 -19.54
N THR A 318 18.41 31.26 -20.76
CA THR A 318 17.82 31.87 -21.96
C THR A 318 16.96 30.85 -22.70
N PRO A 319 15.85 31.26 -23.33
CA PRO A 319 15.02 30.36 -24.14
C PRO A 319 15.86 29.62 -25.20
N PRO A 320 15.66 28.29 -25.37
CA PRO A 320 16.36 27.55 -26.41
C PRO A 320 16.10 28.10 -27.82
N PRO A 321 17.11 28.08 -28.72
CA PRO A 321 16.95 28.57 -30.08
C PRO A 321 15.84 27.80 -30.81
N GLY A 322 15.03 28.51 -31.59
CA GLY A 322 13.89 27.94 -32.32
C GLY A 322 12.59 27.87 -31.52
N MET A 323 12.64 27.91 -30.18
CA MET A 323 11.42 27.84 -29.36
C MET A 323 10.54 29.10 -29.49
N ALA A 324 11.13 30.27 -29.72
CA ALA A 324 10.39 31.49 -30.02
C ALA A 324 9.63 31.41 -31.36
N LYS A 325 10.21 30.73 -32.37
CA LYS A 325 9.54 30.46 -33.65
C LYS A 325 8.43 29.42 -33.47
N SER A 326 8.69 28.40 -32.66
CA SER A 326 7.71 27.38 -32.30
C SER A 326 6.51 27.96 -31.53
N LEU A 327 6.72 28.97 -30.69
CA LEU A 327 5.64 29.70 -30.02
C LEU A 327 4.76 30.47 -31.02
N GLN A 328 5.37 31.08 -32.05
CA GLN A 328 4.64 31.76 -33.12
C GLN A 328 3.87 30.77 -34.01
N SER A 329 4.42 29.57 -34.23
CA SER A 329 3.76 28.52 -35.01
C SER A 329 2.66 27.79 -34.23
N ALA A 330 2.59 27.94 -32.90
CA ALA A 330 1.57 27.31 -32.06
C ALA A 330 0.13 27.76 -32.39
N GLY A 331 -0.03 28.84 -33.17
CA GLY A 331 -1.33 29.30 -33.64
C GLY A 331 -2.29 29.71 -32.51
N ALA A 332 -1.75 30.15 -31.38
CA ALA A 332 -2.49 30.54 -30.19
C ALA A 332 -2.00 31.89 -29.65
N ASP A 333 -2.94 32.69 -29.14
CA ASP A 333 -2.66 33.93 -28.42
C ASP A 333 -2.55 33.65 -26.93
N PHE A 334 -1.47 34.13 -26.33
CA PHE A 334 -1.20 33.87 -24.91
C PHE A 334 -1.45 35.11 -24.06
N ASP A 335 -2.11 34.94 -22.92
CA ASP A 335 -2.21 35.96 -21.89
C ASP A 335 -2.02 35.36 -20.49
N LEU A 336 -1.72 36.23 -19.52
CA LEU A 336 -1.58 35.89 -18.11
C LEU A 336 -2.66 36.63 -17.34
N VAL A 337 -3.47 35.88 -16.61
CA VAL A 337 -4.61 36.42 -15.87
C VAL A 337 -4.53 36.05 -14.39
N TYR A 338 -5.25 36.83 -13.57
CA TYR A 338 -5.24 36.75 -12.12
C TYR A 338 -6.65 36.87 -11.58
N GLY A 339 -6.97 36.10 -10.54
CA GLY A 339 -8.20 36.28 -9.78
C GLY A 339 -9.46 35.66 -10.40
N TRP A 340 -10.54 35.75 -9.64
CA TRP A 340 -11.82 35.10 -9.94
C TRP A 340 -12.57 35.66 -11.15
N ASP A 341 -12.22 36.84 -11.65
CA ASP A 341 -12.87 37.44 -12.83
C ASP A 341 -12.74 36.56 -14.09
N TYR A 342 -11.70 35.72 -14.13
CA TYR A 342 -11.45 34.78 -15.23
C TYR A 342 -11.86 33.34 -14.91
N ALA A 343 -12.54 33.11 -13.78
CA ALA A 343 -12.84 31.76 -13.29
C ALA A 343 -13.74 30.99 -14.25
N THR A 344 -14.84 31.58 -14.73
CA THR A 344 -15.80 30.88 -15.61
C THR A 344 -15.14 30.26 -16.84
N PRO A 345 -14.45 31.02 -17.73
CA PRO A 345 -13.84 30.42 -18.92
C PRO A 345 -12.74 29.40 -18.59
N VAL A 346 -11.95 29.63 -17.53
CA VAL A 346 -10.89 28.71 -17.10
C VAL A 346 -11.47 27.41 -16.57
N LEU A 347 -12.44 27.50 -15.65
CA LEU A 347 -13.08 26.33 -15.04
C LEU A 347 -13.88 25.53 -16.10
N ASP A 348 -14.49 26.20 -17.07
CA ASP A 348 -15.16 25.53 -18.19
C ASP A 348 -14.18 24.78 -19.10
N HIS A 349 -13.00 25.34 -19.38
CA HIS A 349 -11.95 24.67 -20.15
C HIS A 349 -11.46 23.39 -19.46
N ILE A 350 -11.16 23.46 -18.15
CA ILE A 350 -10.61 22.31 -17.43
C ILE A 350 -11.64 21.22 -17.14
N LYS A 351 -12.96 21.49 -17.21
CA LYS A 351 -14.01 20.46 -17.07
C LYS A 351 -13.89 19.33 -18.09
N THR A 352 -13.24 19.58 -19.22
CA THR A 352 -12.93 18.57 -20.24
C THR A 352 -11.97 17.48 -19.72
N ASN A 353 -11.36 17.69 -18.56
CA ASN A 353 -10.37 16.82 -17.97
C ASN A 353 -10.78 16.37 -16.55
N ASN A 354 -10.96 15.07 -16.35
CA ASN A 354 -11.44 14.49 -15.09
C ASN A 354 -10.31 14.06 -14.13
N ARG A 355 -9.14 14.68 -14.23
CA ARG A 355 -7.99 14.39 -13.36
C ARG A 355 -8.30 14.79 -11.91
N GLN A 356 -7.93 13.92 -10.98
CA GLN A 356 -8.03 14.19 -9.55
C GLN A 356 -7.19 15.41 -9.16
N GLY A 357 -7.76 16.30 -8.34
CA GLY A 357 -7.11 17.49 -7.78
C GLY A 357 -6.98 18.67 -8.75
N LEU A 358 -7.28 18.47 -10.04
CA LEU A 358 -7.08 19.49 -11.07
C LEU A 358 -7.92 20.75 -10.82
N ALA A 359 -9.23 20.58 -10.61
CA ALA A 359 -10.13 21.70 -10.41
C ALA A 359 -9.78 22.48 -9.13
N GLU A 360 -9.34 21.78 -8.09
CA GLU A 360 -8.97 22.36 -6.81
C GLU A 360 -7.69 23.20 -6.92
N VAL A 361 -6.69 22.76 -7.68
CA VAL A 361 -5.48 23.58 -7.95
C VAL A 361 -5.85 24.87 -8.68
N TYR A 362 -6.69 24.81 -9.71
CA TYR A 362 -7.14 26.01 -10.42
C TYR A 362 -7.97 26.95 -9.54
N LYS A 363 -8.88 26.41 -8.71
CA LYS A 363 -9.64 27.21 -7.74
C LYS A 363 -8.73 27.90 -6.73
N MET A 364 -7.71 27.20 -6.22
CA MET A 364 -6.72 27.79 -5.31
C MET A 364 -5.94 28.92 -5.99
N ALA A 365 -5.49 28.71 -7.24
CA ALA A 365 -4.79 29.74 -7.99
C ALA A 365 -5.65 30.98 -8.28
N LEU A 366 -6.94 30.78 -8.60
CA LEU A 366 -7.90 31.87 -8.80
C LEU A 366 -8.22 32.61 -7.48
N ALA A 367 -8.19 31.92 -6.34
CA ALA A 367 -8.43 32.48 -5.02
C ALA A 367 -7.27 33.29 -4.45
N ASP A 368 -6.05 33.08 -4.96
CA ASP A 368 -4.85 33.78 -4.52
C ASP A 368 -4.20 34.57 -5.66
N PRO A 369 -4.84 35.65 -6.16
CA PRO A 369 -4.31 36.46 -7.26
C PRO A 369 -2.99 37.17 -6.94
N SER A 370 -2.63 37.27 -5.66
CA SER A 370 -1.41 37.93 -5.21
C SER A 370 -0.15 37.08 -5.43
N ALA A 371 -0.31 35.75 -5.34
CA ALA A 371 0.79 34.80 -5.40
C ALA A 371 0.66 33.78 -6.53
N CYS A 372 -0.52 33.67 -7.15
CA CYS A 372 -0.79 32.76 -8.26
C CYS A 372 -1.28 33.52 -9.50
N GLY A 373 -1.02 32.95 -10.68
CA GLY A 373 -1.54 33.44 -11.95
C GLY A 373 -1.81 32.29 -12.91
N ILE A 374 -2.61 32.51 -13.95
CA ILE A 374 -2.93 31.48 -14.94
C ILE A 374 -2.53 31.98 -16.32
N ILE A 375 -1.62 31.27 -16.98
CA ILE A 375 -1.35 31.49 -18.40
C ILE A 375 -2.42 30.75 -19.18
N ARG A 376 -3.04 31.45 -20.14
CA ARG A 376 -4.01 30.88 -21.06
C ARG A 376 -3.49 30.97 -22.48
N ALA A 377 -3.76 29.95 -23.26
CA ALA A 377 -3.62 29.93 -24.70
C ALA A 377 -5.02 29.96 -25.32
N LYS A 378 -5.25 30.94 -26.17
CA LYS A 378 -6.52 31.19 -26.85
C LYS A 378 -6.36 30.95 -28.34
N ARG A 379 -7.37 30.35 -28.94
CA ARG A 379 -7.46 30.26 -30.40
C ARG A 379 -7.74 31.67 -30.98
N PRO A 380 -6.95 32.19 -31.93
CA PRO A 380 -7.14 33.55 -32.45
C PRO A 380 -8.47 33.76 -33.18
N GLN A 381 -9.04 32.71 -33.78
CA GLN A 381 -10.26 32.82 -34.57
C GLN A 381 -11.52 33.10 -33.73
N ASP A 382 -11.65 32.49 -32.56
CA ASP A 382 -12.88 32.51 -31.75
C ASP A 382 -12.63 32.88 -30.27
N GLY A 383 -11.37 33.06 -29.86
CA GLY A 383 -10.98 33.36 -28.48
C GLY A 383 -11.13 32.19 -27.50
N SER A 384 -11.48 30.99 -27.98
CA SER A 384 -11.68 29.82 -27.13
C SER A 384 -10.38 29.39 -26.46
N LEU A 385 -10.46 28.94 -25.19
CA LEU A 385 -9.30 28.40 -24.51
C LEU A 385 -8.91 27.05 -25.13
N VAL A 386 -7.64 26.94 -25.52
CA VAL A 386 -7.05 25.71 -26.05
C VAL A 386 -5.94 25.16 -25.14
N GLY A 387 -5.45 25.97 -24.20
CA GLY A 387 -4.46 25.56 -23.22
C GLY A 387 -4.47 26.44 -21.98
N THR A 388 -4.20 25.89 -20.80
CA THR A 388 -4.01 26.65 -19.56
C THR A 388 -2.92 26.03 -18.69
N VAL A 389 -2.25 26.84 -17.88
CA VAL A 389 -1.34 26.36 -16.83
C VAL A 389 -1.34 27.32 -15.64
N CYS A 390 -1.25 26.78 -14.42
CA CYS A 390 -1.16 27.56 -13.19
C CYS A 390 0.29 27.89 -12.86
N LEU A 391 0.53 29.14 -12.48
CA LEU A 391 1.77 29.63 -11.90
C LEU A 391 1.54 29.97 -10.43
N TYR A 392 2.53 29.73 -9.59
CA TYR A 392 2.50 30.10 -8.18
C TYR A 392 3.90 30.42 -7.66
N ASN A 393 3.99 31.27 -6.64
CA ASN A 393 5.25 31.56 -5.95
C ASN A 393 5.27 30.91 -4.55
N MET A 394 6.39 31.04 -3.83
CA MET A 394 6.57 30.44 -2.50
C MET A 394 5.65 30.98 -1.40
N HIS A 395 4.99 32.12 -1.61
CA HIS A 395 4.05 32.72 -0.67
C HIS A 395 2.60 32.26 -0.88
N SER A 396 2.35 31.55 -1.98
CA SER A 396 1.02 31.03 -2.27
C SER A 396 0.60 29.94 -1.28
N GLN A 397 -0.71 29.79 -1.07
CA GLN A 397 -1.25 28.63 -0.36
C GLN A 397 -0.89 27.31 -1.06
N LEU A 398 -0.77 27.33 -2.40
CA LEU A 398 -0.42 26.14 -3.18
C LEU A 398 0.99 25.64 -2.84
N ALA A 399 1.94 26.53 -2.54
CA ALA A 399 3.31 26.17 -2.18
C ALA A 399 3.40 25.39 -0.84
N GLU A 400 2.41 25.50 0.05
CA GLU A 400 2.36 24.69 1.27
C GLU A 400 2.19 23.18 0.98
N PHE A 401 1.52 22.88 -0.12
CA PHE A 401 1.20 21.54 -0.60
C PHE A 401 2.19 21.03 -1.65
N VAL A 402 3.25 21.78 -1.94
CA VAL A 402 4.35 21.37 -2.82
C VAL A 402 5.69 21.53 -2.09
N PRO A 403 6.01 20.67 -1.11
CA PRO A 403 7.26 20.77 -0.36
C PRO A 403 8.49 20.78 -1.26
N GLY A 404 8.47 20.07 -2.39
CA GLY A 404 9.54 20.09 -3.38
C GLY A 404 10.05 21.49 -3.75
N MET A 405 9.19 22.51 -3.70
CA MET A 405 9.57 23.91 -3.89
C MET A 405 10.52 24.43 -2.80
N LYS A 406 10.23 24.16 -1.52
CA LYS A 406 11.08 24.57 -0.39
C LYS A 406 12.40 23.76 -0.36
N ALA A 407 12.37 22.50 -0.77
CA ALA A 407 13.55 21.63 -0.85
C ALA A 407 14.62 22.11 -1.87
N ILE A 408 14.28 23.05 -2.75
CA ILE A 408 15.23 23.64 -3.71
C ILE A 408 16.30 24.46 -2.99
N GLY A 409 15.95 25.15 -1.89
CA GLY A 409 16.86 25.98 -1.10
C GLY A 409 17.13 27.38 -1.67
N GLU A 410 16.38 27.80 -2.69
CA GLU A 410 16.53 29.08 -3.38
C GLU A 410 15.15 29.68 -3.67
N LEU A 411 15.08 30.97 -4.02
CA LEU A 411 13.83 31.59 -4.45
C LEU A 411 13.36 30.92 -5.75
N ALA A 412 12.22 30.24 -5.67
CA ALA A 412 11.66 29.44 -6.75
C ALA A 412 10.23 29.86 -7.09
N GLY A 413 9.84 29.63 -8.34
CA GLY A 413 8.44 29.64 -8.77
C GLY A 413 7.98 28.24 -9.17
N GLY A 414 6.68 28.04 -9.23
CA GLY A 414 6.08 26.76 -9.57
C GLY A 414 5.13 26.88 -10.75
N ILE A 415 5.10 25.82 -11.55
CA ILE A 415 4.19 25.63 -12.67
C ILE A 415 3.44 24.33 -12.41
N SER A 416 2.12 24.39 -12.44
CA SER A 416 1.24 23.25 -12.14
C SER A 416 0.15 23.05 -13.16
N SER A 417 -0.31 21.80 -13.24
CA SER A 417 -1.59 21.43 -13.84
C SER A 417 -1.82 21.98 -15.27
N PRO A 418 -0.89 21.76 -16.22
CA PRO A 418 -1.13 22.14 -17.60
C PRO A 418 -2.32 21.34 -18.17
N VAL A 419 -3.24 22.03 -18.83
CA VAL A 419 -4.41 21.44 -19.51
C VAL A 419 -4.44 21.92 -20.94
N ILE A 420 -4.24 21.00 -21.88
CA ILE A 420 -4.36 21.26 -23.32
C ILE A 420 -5.66 20.63 -23.82
N SER A 421 -6.39 21.37 -24.65
CA SER A 421 -7.60 20.88 -25.30
C SER A 421 -7.25 19.72 -26.26
N PRO A 422 -8.00 18.61 -26.25
CA PRO A 422 -7.81 17.52 -27.21
C PRO A 422 -7.94 17.92 -28.68
N ALA A 423 -8.55 19.07 -28.97
CA ALA A 423 -8.72 19.59 -30.32
C ALA A 423 -7.43 20.19 -30.93
N VAL A 424 -6.35 20.30 -30.14
CA VAL A 424 -5.07 20.86 -30.60
C VAL A 424 -4.26 19.76 -31.29
N ALA A 425 -3.92 19.98 -32.57
CA ALA A 425 -3.13 19.02 -33.35
C ALA A 425 -1.68 18.89 -32.84
N GLU A 426 -1.04 20.01 -32.49
CA GLU A 426 0.33 20.04 -31.96
C GLU A 426 0.36 20.17 -30.43
N TYR A 427 -0.08 19.13 -29.72
CA TYR A 427 -0.12 19.10 -28.25
C TYR A 427 1.23 19.50 -27.62
N SER A 428 2.33 18.90 -28.09
CA SER A 428 3.67 19.11 -27.56
C SER A 428 4.15 20.56 -27.71
N THR A 429 3.91 21.17 -28.88
CA THR A 429 4.27 22.56 -29.17
C THR A 429 3.55 23.53 -28.23
N LEU A 430 2.24 23.36 -28.06
CA LEU A 430 1.45 24.24 -27.21
C LEU A 430 1.82 24.10 -25.73
N LEU A 431 2.04 22.87 -25.27
CA LEU A 431 2.49 22.59 -23.91
C LEU A 431 3.86 23.24 -23.65
N GLN A 432 4.84 23.03 -24.54
CA GLN A 432 6.15 23.66 -24.42
C GLN A 432 6.05 25.19 -24.40
N GLY A 433 5.15 25.76 -25.20
CA GLY A 433 4.88 27.20 -25.20
C GLY A 433 4.37 27.74 -23.86
N LEU A 434 3.39 27.05 -23.26
CA LEU A 434 2.87 27.41 -21.93
C LEU A 434 3.96 27.32 -20.85
N ILE A 435 4.74 26.23 -20.85
CA ILE A 435 5.84 26.05 -19.88
C ILE A 435 6.93 27.11 -20.08
N LEU A 436 7.32 27.40 -21.33
CA LEU A 436 8.28 28.45 -21.65
C LEU A 436 7.83 29.81 -21.10
N LEU A 437 6.58 30.18 -21.34
CA LEU A 437 6.02 31.44 -20.84
C LEU A 437 5.98 31.46 -19.31
N GLY A 438 5.69 30.32 -18.67
CA GLY A 438 5.77 30.14 -17.23
C GLY A 438 7.16 30.41 -16.67
N ILE A 439 8.20 29.80 -17.25
CA ILE A 439 9.61 30.04 -16.87
C ILE A 439 9.95 31.52 -17.01
N ARG A 440 9.56 32.17 -18.12
CA ARG A 440 9.82 33.60 -18.32
C ARG A 440 9.16 34.46 -17.25
N GLN A 441 7.94 34.11 -16.85
CA GLN A 441 7.22 34.84 -15.80
C GLN A 441 7.86 34.63 -14.42
N ILE A 442 8.24 33.40 -14.08
CA ILE A 442 8.94 33.07 -12.83
C ILE A 442 10.29 33.77 -12.77
N LYS A 443 11.05 33.80 -13.87
CA LYS A 443 12.31 34.54 -13.98
C LYS A 443 12.11 36.04 -13.76
N LYS A 444 11.04 36.64 -14.29
CA LYS A 444 10.71 38.07 -14.07
C LYS A 444 10.43 38.40 -12.61
N GLN A 445 9.95 37.42 -11.83
CA GLN A 445 9.76 37.56 -10.38
C GLN A 445 11.07 37.42 -9.58
N GLY A 446 12.22 37.30 -10.25
CA GLY A 446 13.53 37.18 -9.60
C GLY A 446 13.87 35.78 -9.09
N CYS A 447 13.06 34.77 -9.41
CA CYS A 447 13.33 33.40 -9.01
C CYS A 447 14.53 32.82 -9.78
N ASN A 448 15.39 32.07 -9.09
CA ASN A 448 16.53 31.37 -9.70
C ASN A 448 16.22 29.90 -10.06
N ALA A 449 15.07 29.39 -9.60
CA ALA A 449 14.63 28.03 -9.91
C ALA A 449 13.12 27.97 -10.24
N CYS A 450 12.74 26.96 -11.00
CA CYS A 450 11.36 26.68 -11.40
C CYS A 450 11.05 25.20 -11.17
N ILE A 451 9.96 24.90 -10.46
CA ILE A 451 9.46 23.53 -10.31
C ILE A 451 8.27 23.29 -11.23
N LEU A 452 8.29 22.16 -11.93
CA LEU A 452 7.12 21.54 -12.54
C LEU A 452 6.66 20.45 -11.58
N ASP A 453 5.57 20.70 -10.85
CA ASP A 453 5.18 19.84 -9.73
C ASP A 453 4.50 18.53 -10.17
N TYR A 454 3.95 18.49 -11.37
CA TYR A 454 3.32 17.31 -11.95
C TYR A 454 3.49 17.31 -13.47
N MET A 455 4.04 16.22 -13.99
CA MET A 455 4.12 15.93 -15.42
C MET A 455 3.74 14.47 -15.68
N ASP A 456 2.93 14.25 -16.74
CA ASP A 456 2.70 12.90 -17.26
C ASP A 456 3.96 12.42 -17.99
N GLY A 457 4.42 11.20 -17.71
CA GLY A 457 5.59 10.58 -18.34
C GLY A 457 6.73 10.30 -17.37
N ASP A 458 7.84 9.79 -17.90
CA ASP A 458 9.08 9.50 -17.18
C ASP A 458 10.06 10.69 -17.15
N GLY A 459 9.63 11.85 -17.65
CA GLY A 459 10.44 13.05 -17.74
C GLY A 459 11.40 13.06 -18.92
N ASN A 460 11.41 12.04 -19.78
CA ASN A 460 12.23 11.99 -20.99
C ASN A 460 11.60 12.75 -22.15
N PHE A 461 11.15 13.97 -21.88
CA PHE A 461 10.57 14.86 -22.86
C PHE A 461 11.65 15.81 -23.37
N ASP A 462 12.19 15.53 -24.56
CA ASP A 462 13.33 16.26 -25.14
C ASP A 462 13.16 17.79 -25.08
N GLY A 463 11.92 18.28 -25.23
CA GLY A 463 11.60 19.69 -25.13
C GLY A 463 11.85 20.31 -23.75
N PHE A 464 11.59 19.60 -22.65
CA PHE A 464 11.79 20.12 -21.29
C PHE A 464 13.25 20.03 -20.86
N SER A 465 13.94 18.95 -21.21
CA SER A 465 15.39 18.85 -21.02
C SER A 465 16.12 19.98 -21.75
N ALA A 466 15.69 20.32 -22.98
CA ALA A 466 16.21 21.48 -23.70
C ALA A 466 15.92 22.82 -23.00
N MET A 467 14.80 22.94 -22.27
CA MET A 467 14.50 24.10 -21.41
C MET A 467 15.29 24.10 -20.09
N GLY A 468 16.14 23.11 -19.83
CA GLY A 468 16.95 23.01 -18.62
C GLY A 468 16.22 22.39 -17.43
N PHE A 469 15.15 21.63 -17.66
CA PHE A 469 14.52 20.83 -16.62
C PHE A 469 15.20 19.47 -16.47
N ASP A 470 15.51 19.12 -15.23
CA ASP A 470 15.90 17.78 -14.83
C ASP A 470 14.79 17.14 -13.99
N VAL A 471 14.67 15.81 -14.04
CA VAL A 471 13.71 15.07 -13.20
C VAL A 471 14.11 15.21 -11.73
N ALA A 472 13.19 15.75 -10.92
CA ALA A 472 13.38 15.89 -9.48
C ALA A 472 12.97 14.60 -8.75
N HIS A 473 11.74 14.13 -8.98
CA HIS A 473 11.22 12.88 -8.45
C HIS A 473 10.38 12.15 -9.49
N ALA A 474 10.48 10.83 -9.55
CA ALA A 474 9.71 9.99 -10.47
C ALA A 474 8.84 8.99 -9.71
N PHE A 475 7.64 8.74 -10.23
CA PHE A 475 6.61 7.92 -9.60
C PHE A 475 5.83 7.07 -10.61
N GLU A 476 5.23 6.00 -10.10
CA GLU A 476 4.21 5.19 -10.76
C GLU A 476 2.84 5.50 -10.12
N GLU A 477 2.00 6.30 -10.79
CA GLU A 477 0.61 6.52 -10.41
C GLU A 477 -0.18 5.23 -10.66
N VAL A 478 -0.86 4.71 -9.64
CA VAL A 478 -1.66 3.49 -9.74
C VAL A 478 -3.09 3.79 -9.37
N SER A 479 -4.01 3.44 -10.26
CA SER A 479 -5.44 3.62 -10.06
C SER A 479 -6.21 2.33 -10.34
N CYS A 480 -7.31 2.13 -9.64
CA CYS A 480 -8.19 0.98 -9.83
C CYS A 480 -9.64 1.33 -9.49
N ASP A 481 -10.58 0.60 -10.06
CA ASP A 481 -12.00 0.81 -9.79
C ASP A 481 -12.36 0.37 -8.37
N ALA A 482 -13.37 1.03 -7.77
CA ALA A 482 -13.79 0.71 -6.42
C ALA A 482 -14.32 -0.73 -6.30
N ALA A 483 -14.88 -1.28 -7.38
CA ALA A 483 -15.34 -2.66 -7.46
C ALA A 483 -14.21 -3.69 -7.24
N THR A 484 -12.95 -3.34 -7.51
CA THR A 484 -11.80 -4.22 -7.28
C THR A 484 -11.60 -4.50 -5.79
N TRP A 485 -11.96 -3.56 -4.92
CA TRP A 485 -11.76 -3.69 -3.47
C TRP A 485 -12.98 -4.25 -2.73
N THR A 486 -14.17 -4.19 -3.31
CA THR A 486 -15.39 -4.77 -2.73
C THR A 486 -15.49 -6.29 -2.95
N MET A 487 -14.70 -6.86 -3.86
CA MET A 487 -14.62 -8.30 -4.10
C MET A 487 -13.58 -9.02 -3.25
N VAL A 488 -12.78 -8.29 -2.47
CA VAL A 488 -11.82 -8.87 -1.53
C VAL A 488 -12.56 -9.16 -0.22
N PRO A 489 -12.71 -10.44 0.20
CA PRO A 489 -13.38 -10.75 1.47
C PRO A 489 -12.66 -10.01 2.61
N PRO A 490 -13.38 -9.47 3.59
CA PRO A 490 -12.74 -8.90 4.77
C PRO A 490 -11.97 -10.03 5.47
N SER A 491 -10.65 -9.99 5.36
CA SER A 491 -9.74 -10.83 6.13
C SER A 491 -9.80 -10.49 7.62
#